data_AF-A0A9X4KIF0-F1
#
_entry.id   AF-A0A9X4KIF0-F1
#
_cell.length_a   1.000
_cell.length_b   1.000
_cell.length_c   1.000
_cell.angle_alpha   90.00
_cell.angle_beta   90.00
_cell.angle_gamma   90.00
#
_symmetry.space_group_name_H-M   'P 1'
#
loop_
_entity.id
_entity.type
_entity.pdbx_description
1 polymer ?
#
loop_
_entity_poly.entity_id
_entity_poly.type
_entity_poly.pdbx_seq_one_letter_code
_entity_poly.pdbx_strand_id
1 'polypeptide(L)'
;MRFFTGLAKKGVNHIIVSGKESGDDRVELEVSDTGPGIDPVKLSAMMTEEETPNPHKGLNNLGLRNVHERLRMTFGPAYGLHFHNEPEEGLTVTIQLPSEKAWAHESGRRGGA
;
A
#
# COMPACT_ATOMS: atom_id res chain seq x y z
N MET A 1 2.71 7.12 16.39
CA MET A 1 4.03 6.92 17.00
C MET A 1 4.33 5.43 16.95
N ARG A 2 5.37 5.00 16.21
CA ARG A 2 5.76 3.59 16.11
C ARG A 2 6.75 3.29 17.22
N PHE A 3 6.37 2.38 18.12
CA PHE A 3 7.29 1.79 19.10
C PHE A 3 7.57 0.36 18.67
N PHE A 4 8.77 0.10 18.14
CA PHE A 4 9.29 -1.26 17.97
C PHE A 4 10.60 -1.43 18.73
N THR A 5 10.62 -0.98 19.98
CA THR A 5 11.67 -1.34 20.92
C THR A 5 11.23 -2.61 21.65
N GLY A 6 11.66 -3.79 21.18
CA GLY A 6 11.76 -4.95 22.09
C GLY A 6 11.51 -6.37 21.59
N LEU A 7 11.19 -6.66 20.32
CA LEU A 7 10.82 -8.05 19.91
C LEU A 7 11.57 -8.63 18.71
N ALA A 8 12.60 -7.95 18.18
CA ALA A 8 13.35 -8.46 17.04
C ALA A 8 14.29 -9.61 17.46
N LYS A 9 13.82 -10.86 17.38
CA LYS A 9 14.69 -12.03 17.38
C LYS A 9 15.45 -12.03 16.06
N LYS A 10 16.78 -12.12 16.11
CA LYS A 10 17.64 -12.15 14.90
C LYS A 10 17.13 -13.20 13.91
N GLY A 11 16.85 -12.79 12.68
CA GLY A 11 16.36 -13.65 11.59
C GLY A 11 14.84 -13.78 11.47
N VAL A 12 14.05 -13.03 12.26
CA VAL A 12 12.58 -12.95 12.11
C VAL A 12 12.21 -11.64 11.42
N ASN A 13 11.50 -11.73 10.30
CA ASN A 13 10.86 -10.58 9.67
C ASN A 13 9.45 -10.42 10.22
N HIS A 14 9.06 -9.19 10.53
CA HIS A 14 7.71 -8.85 10.99
C HIS A 14 6.93 -8.19 9.85
N ILE A 15 5.63 -8.49 9.77
CA ILE A 15 4.67 -7.71 8.98
C ILE A 15 3.81 -6.93 9.97
N ILE A 16 3.70 -5.64 9.73
CA ILE A 16 3.03 -4.67 10.58
C ILE A 16 1.90 -4.08 9.77
N VAL A 17 0.70 -4.08 10.33
CA VAL A 17 -0.47 -3.42 9.74
C VAL A 17 -0.98 -2.42 10.74
N SER A 18 -1.17 -1.17 10.31
CA SER A 18 -1.70 -0.10 11.14
C SER A 18 -2.70 0.75 10.38
N GLY A 19 -3.62 1.36 11.13
CA GLY A 19 -4.59 2.30 10.60
C GLY A 19 -4.77 3.45 11.58
N LYS A 20 -4.92 4.66 11.06
CA LYS A 20 -5.25 5.84 11.86
C LYS A 20 -6.17 6.75 11.06
N GLU A 21 -7.02 7.48 11.76
CA GLU A 21 -7.64 8.66 11.17
C GLU A 21 -6.53 9.67 10.83
N SER A 22 -6.59 10.18 9.61
CA SER A 22 -5.82 11.33 9.17
C SER A 22 -6.79 12.51 9.10
N GLY A 23 -6.29 13.74 9.14
CA GLY A 23 -7.14 14.92 9.00
C GLY A 23 -7.97 14.90 7.71
N ASP A 24 -8.94 15.81 7.61
CA ASP A 24 -9.76 15.99 6.41
C ASP A 24 -10.65 14.79 6.04
N ASP A 25 -11.25 14.15 7.04
CA ASP A 25 -12.13 12.98 6.87
C ASP A 25 -11.45 11.82 6.11
N ARG A 26 -10.18 11.56 6.38
CA ARG A 26 -9.40 10.48 5.76
C ARG A 26 -8.96 9.44 6.77
N VAL A 27 -8.66 8.25 6.26
CA VAL A 27 -8.01 7.17 6.99
C VAL A 27 -6.71 6.85 6.28
N GLU A 28 -5.62 6.77 7.03
CA GLU A 28 -4.34 6.27 6.55
C GLU A 28 -4.16 4.84 7.04
N LEU A 29 -4.05 3.91 6.10
CA LEU A 29 -3.65 2.53 6.35
C LEU A 29 -2.20 2.36 5.95
N GLU A 30 -1.46 1.61 6.73
CA GLU A 30 -0.08 1.28 6.42
C GLU A 30 0.20 -0.20 6.65
N VAL A 31 0.90 -0.80 5.69
CA VAL A 31 1.48 -2.15 5.79
C VAL A 31 2.98 -2.01 5.65
N SER A 32 3.75 -2.47 6.65
CA SER A 32 5.20 -2.46 6.61
C SER A 32 5.81 -3.81 6.95
N ASP A 33 7.00 -4.09 6.42
CA ASP A 33 7.81 -5.23 6.81
C ASP A 33 9.18 -4.80 7.35
N THR A 34 9.82 -5.65 8.17
CA THR A 34 11.17 -5.39 8.72
C THR A 34 12.25 -6.18 7.99
N GLY A 35 12.03 -6.51 6.73
CA GLY A 35 12.98 -7.22 5.88
C GLY A 35 14.06 -6.29 5.31
N PRO A 36 14.88 -6.76 4.36
CA PRO A 36 15.97 -5.98 3.79
C PRO A 36 15.52 -4.85 2.84
N GLY A 37 14.21 -4.68 2.64
CA GLY A 37 13.64 -3.79 1.63
C GLY A 37 13.62 -4.41 0.23
N ILE A 38 13.19 -3.61 -0.74
CA ILE A 38 13.12 -3.97 -2.16
C ILE A 38 14.05 -3.04 -2.95
N ASP A 39 14.76 -3.58 -3.94
CA ASP A 39 15.52 -2.75 -4.88
C ASP A 39 14.59 -1.71 -5.58
N PRO A 40 14.93 -0.41 -5.59
CA PRO A 40 14.05 0.62 -6.17
C PRO A 40 13.70 0.40 -7.65
N VAL A 41 14.60 -0.17 -8.45
CA VAL A 41 14.36 -0.52 -9.87
C VAL A 41 13.38 -1.68 -9.96
N LYS A 42 13.47 -2.65 -9.04
CA LYS A 42 12.49 -3.74 -8.94
C LYS A 42 11.13 -3.23 -8.49
N LEU A 43 11.08 -2.28 -7.56
CA LEU A 43 9.84 -1.69 -7.06
C LEU A 43 9.13 -0.87 -8.14
N SER A 44 9.85 -0.06 -8.91
CA SER A 44 9.28 0.67 -10.04
C SER A 44 8.73 -0.28 -11.11
N ALA A 45 9.48 -1.35 -11.45
CA ALA A 45 9.04 -2.38 -12.38
C ALA A 45 7.80 -3.19 -11.90
N MET A 46 7.48 -3.17 -10.60
CA MET A 46 6.23 -3.77 -10.09
C MET A 46 5.01 -2.88 -10.35
N MET A 47 5.21 -1.59 -10.59
CA MET A 47 4.16 -0.60 -10.85
C MET A 47 3.98 -0.27 -12.34
N THR A 48 4.90 -0.68 -13.21
CA THR A 48 4.81 -0.44 -14.66
C THR A 48 4.05 -1.56 -15.39
N GLU A 49 3.46 -1.23 -16.54
CA GLU A 49 2.71 -2.17 -17.40
C GLU A 49 3.59 -3.18 -18.15
N GLU A 50 4.92 -3.01 -18.14
CA GLU A 50 5.83 -3.85 -18.91
C GLU A 50 5.88 -5.28 -18.34
N GLU A 51 5.20 -6.18 -19.04
CA GLU A 51 5.32 -7.62 -18.86
C GLU A 51 6.76 -8.06 -19.11
N THR A 52 7.61 -8.04 -18.08
CA THR A 52 8.88 -8.76 -18.18
C THR A 52 8.56 -10.25 -18.38
N PRO A 53 9.04 -10.89 -19.47
CA PRO A 53 8.72 -12.27 -19.79
C PRO A 53 9.56 -13.18 -18.89
N ASN A 54 9.21 -13.23 -17.61
CA ASN A 54 9.86 -14.12 -16.65
C ASN A 54 8.81 -15.06 -16.04
N PRO A 55 8.75 -16.33 -16.49
CA PRO A 55 7.71 -17.29 -16.10
C PRO A 55 7.72 -17.69 -14.61
N HIS A 56 8.72 -17.24 -13.83
CA HIS A 56 8.80 -17.46 -12.39
C HIS A 56 8.36 -16.24 -11.54
N LYS A 57 8.00 -15.09 -12.14
CA LYS A 57 7.58 -13.86 -11.43
C LYS A 57 6.05 -13.69 -11.30
N GLY A 58 5.27 -14.62 -11.83
CA GLY A 58 3.85 -14.47 -12.13
C GLY A 58 2.87 -14.19 -10.97
N LEU A 59 3.27 -14.30 -9.71
CA LEU A 59 2.38 -14.01 -8.57
C LEU A 59 2.65 -12.67 -7.86
N ASN A 60 3.87 -12.13 -7.94
CA ASN A 60 4.29 -11.05 -7.02
C ASN A 60 3.93 -9.66 -7.58
N ASN A 61 3.90 -9.51 -8.90
CA ASN A 61 3.60 -8.23 -9.57
C ASN A 61 2.08 -8.02 -9.76
N LEU A 62 1.29 -9.09 -9.73
CA LEU A 62 -0.16 -9.03 -9.96
C LEU A 62 -0.92 -8.49 -8.73
N GLY A 63 -0.44 -8.79 -7.52
CA GLY A 63 -1.10 -8.41 -6.28
C GLY A 63 -1.15 -6.89 -6.06
N LEU A 64 0.01 -6.23 -6.06
CA LEU A 64 0.09 -4.78 -5.80
C LEU A 64 -0.62 -3.95 -6.87
N ARG A 65 -0.44 -4.31 -8.15
CA ARG A 65 -1.12 -3.64 -9.26
C ARG A 65 -2.64 -3.77 -9.16
N ASN A 66 -3.14 -4.99 -8.90
CA ASN A 66 -4.58 -5.19 -8.74
C ASN A 66 -5.15 -4.37 -7.58
N VAL A 67 -4.42 -4.25 -6.47
CA VAL A 67 -4.84 -3.41 -5.35
C VAL A 67 -4.84 -1.93 -5.77
N HIS A 68 -3.77 -1.46 -6.42
CA HIS A 68 -3.67 -0.09 -6.91
C HIS A 68 -4.82 0.29 -7.86
N GLU A 69 -5.10 -0.55 -8.85
CA GLU A 69 -6.20 -0.31 -9.80
C GLU A 69 -7.57 -0.39 -9.13
N ARG A 70 -7.79 -1.36 -8.23
CA ARG A 70 -9.07 -1.43 -7.49
C ARG A 70 -9.31 -0.20 -6.61
N LEU A 71 -8.26 0.33 -5.98
CA LEU A 71 -8.35 1.57 -5.22
C LEU A 71 -8.79 2.73 -6.12
N ARG A 72 -8.18 2.86 -7.30
CA ARG A 72 -8.54 3.89 -8.29
C ARG A 72 -9.96 3.75 -8.83
N MET A 73 -10.36 2.52 -9.18
CA MET A 73 -11.71 2.23 -9.67
C MET A 73 -12.79 2.49 -8.62
N THR A 74 -12.48 2.20 -7.35
CA THR A 74 -13.44 2.35 -6.26
C THR A 74 -13.52 3.81 -5.83
N PHE A 75 -12.40 4.38 -5.37
CA PHE A 75 -12.40 5.68 -4.68
C PHE A 75 -12.13 6.85 -5.65
N GLY A 76 -11.49 6.59 -6.78
CA GLY A 76 -11.15 7.58 -7.81
C GLY A 76 -9.65 7.64 -8.11
N PRO A 77 -9.24 8.31 -9.21
CA PRO A 77 -7.87 8.26 -9.71
C PRO A 77 -6.82 8.88 -8.78
N ALA A 78 -7.25 9.71 -7.82
CA ALA A 78 -6.38 10.30 -6.80
C ALA A 78 -5.93 9.29 -5.73
N TYR A 79 -6.55 8.10 -5.67
CA TYR A 79 -6.25 7.07 -4.68
C TYR A 79 -5.32 6.01 -5.25
N GLY A 80 -4.52 5.38 -4.40
CA GLY A 80 -3.56 4.36 -4.81
C GLY A 80 -2.63 3.92 -3.68
N LEU A 81 -1.69 3.04 -4.05
CA LEU A 81 -0.60 2.62 -3.19
C LEU A 81 0.56 3.63 -3.26
N HIS A 82 1.07 4.02 -2.10
CA HIS A 82 2.29 4.81 -1.96
C HIS A 82 3.36 3.98 -1.27
N PHE A 83 4.58 4.01 -1.80
CA PHE A 83 5.68 3.17 -1.31
C PHE A 83 6.75 4.04 -0.69
N HIS A 84 7.21 3.63 0.49
CA HIS A 84 8.39 4.15 1.15
C HIS A 84 9.30 2.97 1.45
N ASN A 85 10.49 2.97 0.87
CA ASN A 85 11.43 1.86 0.94
C ASN A 85 12.79 2.39 1.36
N GLU A 86 13.20 2.08 2.58
CA GLU A 86 14.48 2.50 3.13
C GLU A 86 15.35 1.24 3.32
N PRO A 87 16.59 1.23 2.79
CA PRO A 87 17.49 0.10 2.96
C PRO A 87 17.66 -0.26 4.44
N GLU A 88 17.60 -1.55 4.76
CA GLU A 88 17.71 -2.09 6.13
C GLU A 88 16.54 -1.78 7.09
N GLU A 89 15.56 -0.95 6.70
CA GLU A 89 14.32 -0.74 7.48
C GLU A 89 13.09 -1.45 6.88
N GLY A 90 13.20 -1.96 5.65
CA GLY A 90 12.16 -2.74 4.98
C GLY A 90 11.28 -1.91 4.03
N LEU A 91 10.14 -2.47 3.61
CA LEU A 91 9.17 -1.77 2.78
C LEU A 91 7.99 -1.29 3.62
N THR A 92 7.56 -0.06 3.37
CA THR A 92 6.31 0.50 3.87
C THR A 92 5.41 0.86 2.71
N VAL A 93 4.17 0.38 2.75
CA VAL A 93 3.10 0.71 1.79
C VAL A 93 2.00 1.45 2.53
N THR A 94 1.71 2.67 2.06
CA THR A 94 0.67 3.54 2.62
C THR A 94 -0.50 3.65 1.65
N ILE A 95 -1.72 3.64 2.20
CA ILE A 95 -2.98 3.84 1.49
C ILE A 95 -3.74 4.94 2.23
N GLN A 96 -4.08 6.01 1.54
CA GLN A 96 -5.04 6.99 2.04
C GLN A 96 -6.41 6.67 1.48
N LEU A 97 -7.42 6.62 2.33
CA LEU A 97 -8.81 6.35 1.98
C LEU A 97 -9.69 7.47 2.52
N PRO A 98 -10.85 7.74 1.90
CA PRO A 98 -11.88 8.51 2.58
C PRO A 98 -12.35 7.75 3.82
N SER A 99 -12.66 8.49 4.89
CA SER A 99 -13.37 7.93 6.04
C SER A 99 -14.73 7.39 5.61
N GLU A 100 -15.32 6.51 6.42
CA GLU A 100 -16.63 5.93 6.13
C GLU A 100 -17.70 7.01 5.91
N LYS A 101 -17.66 8.09 6.70
CA LYS A 101 -18.58 9.23 6.57
C LYS A 101 -18.39 9.97 5.25
N ALA A 102 -17.14 10.29 4.89
CA ALA A 102 -16.84 10.96 3.63
C ALA A 102 -17.20 10.08 2.43
N TRP A 103 -16.91 8.78 2.52
CA TRP A 103 -17.21 7.82 1.46
C TRP A 103 -18.71 7.69 1.23
N ALA A 104 -19.52 7.53 2.29
CA ALA A 104 -20.98 7.44 2.17
C ALA A 104 -21.59 8.68 1.49
N HIS A 105 -21.09 9.87 1.81
CA HIS A 105 -21.53 11.12 1.20
C HIS A 105 -21.12 11.23 -0.28
N GLU A 106 -19.91 10.82 -0.65
CA GLU A 106 -19.43 10.84 -2.04
C GLU A 106 -20.12 9.78 -2.91
N SER A 107 -20.29 8.56 -2.40
CA SER A 107 -20.96 7.47 -3.12
C SER A 107 -22.45 7.77 -3.38
N GLY A 108 -23.11 8.45 -2.45
CA GLY A 108 -24.49 8.91 -2.62
C GLY A 108 -24.66 9.92 -3.77
N ARG A 109 -23.63 10.75 -4.04
CA ARG A 109 -23.62 11.65 -5.19
C ARG A 109 -23.34 10.93 -6.51
N ARG A 110 -22.46 9.91 -6.51
CA ARG A 110 -22.14 9.14 -7.72
C ARG A 110 -23.26 8.19 -8.16
N GLY A 111 -24.08 7.69 -7.24
CA GLY A 111 -25.20 6.78 -7.54
C GLY A 111 -26.52 7.44 -7.96
N GLY A 112 -26.58 8.77 -8.00
CA GLY A 112 -27.79 9.55 -8.31
C GLY A 112 -27.86 10.10 -9.74
N ALA A 113 -27.06 9.58 -10.68
CA ALA A 113 -27.03 9.98 -12.09
C ALA A 113 -27.65 8.92 -13.00
#